data_AF-A0A0F2R3X9-F1
#
_entry.id   AF-A0A0F2R3X9-F1
#
_cell.length_a   1.000
_cell.length_b   1.000
_cell.length_c   1.000
_cell.angle_alpha   90.00
_cell.angle_beta   90.00
_cell.angle_gamma   90.00
#
_symmetry.space_group_name_H-M   'P 1'
#
loop_
_entity.id
_entity.type
_entity.pdbx_description
1 polymer ?
#
loop_
_entity_poly.entity_id
_entity_poly.type
_entity_poly.pdbx_seq_one_letter_code
_entity_poly.pdbx_strand_id
1 'polypeptide(L)'
;MVGDAHPTWLKTDGKVRYWSTTFDQLENADTDPKRISQCLGLKYDPSKNYKLAVIDTTDAAKYSDSYTIIPTHEKLGMFAASELKDIPQDKIAKVLNNEYSGEYARAVGAAKKDGLDIRNTEHLKRFSNKYFDDYYSRVLFKTRAKIQTRLGANEYFTGNGITTYTGKECSNAYGVVETFTYDKNPQTIGKMLADGRMKMLDTHPVQ
;
A
#
# COMPACT_ATOMS: atom_id res chain seq x y z
N MET A 1 -1.67 -5.96 -9.40
CA MET A 1 -1.35 -6.84 -8.25
C MET A 1 -1.93 -6.21 -7.01
N VAL A 2 -2.56 -6.97 -6.11
CA VAL A 2 -2.90 -6.46 -4.78
C VAL A 2 -1.60 -6.49 -3.97
N GLY A 3 -0.95 -5.34 -3.80
CA GLY A 3 0.31 -5.24 -3.07
C GLY A 3 0.16 -5.67 -1.61
N ASP A 4 1.04 -6.57 -1.14
CA ASP A 4 1.33 -6.97 0.26
C ASP A 4 0.17 -7.04 1.28
N ALA A 5 -1.07 -7.16 0.80
CA ALA A 5 -2.23 -7.44 1.62
C ALA A 5 -2.48 -8.94 1.55
N HIS A 6 -1.69 -9.70 2.31
CA HIS A 6 -2.18 -11.01 2.74
C HIS A 6 -3.57 -10.78 3.39
N PRO A 7 -4.63 -11.48 2.92
CA PRO A 7 -6.02 -11.23 3.32
C PRO A 7 -6.30 -11.31 4.83
N THR A 8 -5.38 -11.90 5.59
CA THR A 8 -5.50 -12.19 7.02
C THR A 8 -5.13 -11.03 7.95
N TRP A 9 -4.67 -9.87 7.43
CA TRP A 9 -4.06 -8.81 8.28
C TRP A 9 -4.63 -7.40 8.14
N LEU A 10 -5.47 -7.14 7.13
CA LEU A 10 -6.40 -6.02 7.22
C LEU A 10 -7.42 -6.38 8.28
N LYS A 11 -7.70 -5.49 9.24
CA LYS A 11 -8.82 -5.69 10.16
C LYS A 11 -10.04 -5.98 9.29
N THR A 12 -10.61 -7.18 9.40
CA THR A 12 -11.75 -7.61 8.60
C THR A 12 -12.96 -6.82 9.07
N ASP A 13 -13.12 -5.62 8.50
CA ASP A 13 -14.26 -4.74 8.71
C ASP A 13 -15.32 -4.93 7.61
N GLY A 14 -15.21 -6.01 6.83
CA GLY A 14 -16.05 -6.30 5.66
C GLY A 14 -15.69 -5.48 4.42
N LYS A 15 -14.65 -4.64 4.51
CA LYS A 15 -14.27 -3.69 3.46
C LYS A 15 -12.92 -4.08 2.87
N VAL A 16 -12.70 -3.73 1.61
CA VAL A 16 -11.45 -4.05 0.89
C VAL A 16 -10.72 -2.77 0.55
N ARG A 17 -9.40 -2.81 0.64
CA ARG A 17 -8.50 -1.70 0.33
C ARG A 17 -7.42 -2.23 -0.58
N TYR A 18 -7.22 -1.60 -1.72
CA TYR A 18 -6.16 -1.99 -2.64
C TYR A 18 -5.53 -0.77 -3.29
N TRP A 19 -4.26 -0.96 -3.64
CA TRP A 19 -3.49 -0.05 -4.45
C TRP A 19 -3.43 -0.65 -5.84
N SER A 20 -3.71 0.16 -6.85
CA SER A 20 -3.73 -0.25 -8.24
C SER A 20 -3.09 0.82 -9.12
N THR A 21 -2.81 0.45 -10.34
CA THR A 21 -2.37 1.35 -11.42
C THR A 21 -3.13 0.95 -12.68
N THR A 22 -3.03 1.74 -13.75
CA THR A 22 -3.59 1.35 -15.04
C THR A 22 -2.74 0.25 -15.67
N PHE A 23 -3.36 -0.59 -16.48
CA PHE A 23 -2.66 -1.67 -17.17
C PHE A 23 -1.53 -1.12 -18.07
N ASP A 24 -1.80 0.00 -18.76
CA ASP A 24 -0.83 0.67 -19.65
C ASP A 24 0.43 1.16 -18.92
N GLN A 25 0.33 1.56 -17.65
CA GLN A 25 1.50 1.99 -16.87
C GLN A 25 2.43 0.84 -16.49
N LEU A 26 1.98 -0.42 -16.65
CA LEU A 26 2.79 -1.62 -16.46
C LEU A 26 3.29 -2.21 -17.79
N GLU A 27 3.05 -1.57 -18.94
CA GLU A 27 3.43 -2.10 -20.25
C GLU A 27 4.93 -2.46 -20.32
N ASN A 28 5.79 -1.63 -19.73
CA ASN A 28 7.25 -1.88 -19.69
C ASN A 28 7.66 -3.10 -18.84
N ALA A 29 6.79 -3.54 -17.93
CA ALA A 29 7.00 -4.70 -17.08
C ALA A 29 6.37 -5.97 -17.68
N ASP A 30 5.48 -5.82 -18.66
CA ASP A 30 4.72 -6.89 -19.31
C ASP A 30 4.08 -7.84 -18.26
N THR A 31 4.37 -9.13 -18.32
CA THR A 31 3.87 -10.14 -17.38
C THR A 31 4.93 -10.59 -16.37
N ASP A 32 6.09 -9.93 -16.30
CA ASP A 32 7.19 -10.30 -15.40
C ASP A 32 6.90 -9.90 -13.95
N PRO A 33 6.73 -10.86 -13.01
CA PRO A 33 6.35 -10.54 -11.65
C PRO A 33 7.42 -9.73 -10.90
N LYS A 34 8.71 -9.92 -11.21
CA LYS A 34 9.80 -9.14 -10.60
C LYS A 34 9.74 -7.69 -11.09
N ARG A 35 9.61 -7.47 -12.40
CA ARG A 35 9.55 -6.11 -12.97
C ARG A 35 8.29 -5.39 -12.52
N ILE A 36 7.14 -6.05 -12.51
CA ILE A 36 5.90 -5.47 -12.00
C ILE A 36 6.05 -5.11 -10.51
N SER A 37 6.60 -6.00 -9.67
CA SER A 37 6.89 -5.66 -8.26
C SER A 37 7.76 -4.43 -8.14
N GLN A 38 8.79 -4.28 -8.98
CA GLN A 38 9.68 -3.14 -8.96
C GLN A 38 8.99 -1.83 -9.33
N CYS A 39 8.14 -1.84 -10.36
CA CYS A 39 7.33 -0.70 -10.79
C CYS A 39 6.31 -0.26 -9.72
N LEU A 40 5.81 -1.22 -8.94
CA LEU A 40 4.82 -1.00 -7.87
C LEU A 40 5.43 -0.80 -6.48
N GLY A 41 6.75 -0.66 -6.36
CA GLY A 41 7.40 -0.46 -5.05
C GLY A 41 7.17 -1.62 -4.06
N LEU A 42 7.00 -2.84 -4.57
CA LEU A 42 6.74 -4.06 -3.80
C LEU A 42 7.99 -4.92 -3.71
N LYS A 43 8.11 -5.67 -2.60
CA LYS A 43 9.14 -6.70 -2.48
C LYS A 43 8.77 -7.92 -3.33
N TYR A 44 9.67 -8.35 -4.20
CA TYR A 44 9.54 -9.59 -4.96
C TYR A 44 10.09 -10.80 -4.18
N ASP A 45 9.36 -11.92 -4.21
CA ASP A 45 9.76 -13.22 -3.66
C ASP A 45 9.67 -14.28 -4.77
N PRO A 46 10.81 -14.77 -5.30
CA PRO A 46 10.82 -15.73 -6.41
C PRO A 46 10.24 -17.11 -6.05
N SER A 47 10.00 -17.40 -4.76
CA SER A 47 9.35 -18.64 -4.34
C SER A 47 7.82 -18.61 -4.45
N LYS A 48 7.23 -17.47 -4.83
CA LYS A 48 5.79 -17.27 -4.91
C LYS A 48 5.31 -17.22 -6.36
N ASN A 49 4.09 -17.70 -6.56
CA ASN A 49 3.36 -17.54 -7.80
C ASN A 49 2.51 -16.27 -7.73
N TYR A 50 2.63 -15.44 -8.75
CA TYR A 50 1.89 -14.19 -8.86
C TYR A 50 0.85 -14.27 -9.97
N LYS A 51 -0.22 -13.49 -9.83
CA LYS A 51 -1.20 -13.25 -10.89
C LYS A 51 -1.50 -11.77 -10.97
N LEU A 52 -1.86 -11.30 -12.15
CA LEU A 52 -2.30 -9.93 -12.37
C LEU A 52 -3.83 -9.90 -12.48
N ALA A 53 -4.48 -9.33 -11.47
CA ALA A 53 -5.90 -8.99 -11.54
C ALA A 53 -6.06 -7.66 -12.29
N VAL A 54 -6.79 -7.69 -13.41
CA VAL A 54 -7.22 -6.51 -14.16
C VAL A 54 -8.70 -6.31 -13.86
N ILE A 55 -9.06 -5.13 -13.36
CA ILE A 55 -10.42 -4.82 -12.88
C ILE A 55 -10.94 -3.64 -13.69
N ASP A 56 -12.16 -3.75 -14.22
CA ASP A 56 -12.89 -2.56 -14.68
C ASP A 56 -13.39 -1.81 -13.45
N THR A 57 -12.60 -0.84 -12.98
CA THR A 57 -12.91 -0.08 -11.76
C THR A 57 -14.14 0.80 -11.93
N THR A 58 -14.49 1.19 -13.16
CA THR A 58 -15.68 2.02 -13.45
C THR A 58 -16.93 1.19 -13.27
N ASP A 59 -16.94 -0.03 -13.80
CA ASP A 59 -18.07 -0.93 -13.61
C ASP A 59 -18.14 -1.47 -12.18
N ALA A 60 -17.00 -1.88 -11.60
CA ALA A 60 -16.94 -2.39 -10.24
C ALA A 60 -17.55 -1.40 -9.23
N ALA A 61 -17.21 -0.11 -9.35
CA ALA A 61 -17.69 0.95 -8.47
C ALA A 61 -19.23 1.06 -8.38
N LYS A 62 -19.98 0.61 -9.40
CA LYS A 62 -21.46 0.57 -9.38
C LYS A 62 -22.02 -0.39 -8.32
N TYR A 63 -21.20 -1.33 -7.83
CA TYR A 63 -21.61 -2.41 -6.94
C TYR A 63 -20.91 -2.39 -5.58
N SER A 64 -19.79 -1.67 -5.46
CA SER A 64 -18.89 -1.77 -4.29
C SER A 64 -18.84 -0.55 -3.37
N ASP A 65 -19.64 0.50 -3.63
CA ASP A 65 -19.57 1.78 -2.92
C ASP A 65 -18.10 2.21 -2.74
N SER A 66 -17.41 2.25 -3.89
CA SER A 66 -15.97 2.43 -3.97
C SER A 66 -15.61 3.91 -3.89
N TYR A 67 -14.58 4.21 -3.10
CA TYR A 67 -13.91 5.49 -3.10
C TYR A 67 -12.48 5.32 -3.63
N THR A 68 -12.18 5.95 -4.77
CA THR A 68 -10.86 5.88 -5.43
C THR A 68 -10.21 7.25 -5.48
N ILE A 69 -8.95 7.34 -5.09
CA ILE A 69 -8.15 8.57 -5.14
C ILE A 69 -6.74 8.31 -5.66
N ILE A 70 -6.14 9.33 -6.26
CA ILE A 70 -4.68 9.41 -6.35
C ILE A 70 -4.18 9.75 -4.93
N PRO A 71 -3.40 8.88 -4.26
CA PRO A 71 -3.11 8.99 -2.84
C PRO A 71 -1.97 9.99 -2.61
N THR A 72 -2.26 11.28 -2.69
CA THR A 72 -1.35 12.29 -2.15
C THR A 72 -1.39 12.27 -0.62
N HIS A 73 -0.39 12.85 0.04
CA HIS A 73 -0.40 13.05 1.49
C HIS A 73 -1.69 13.71 1.98
N GLU A 74 -2.12 14.76 1.29
CA GLU A 74 -3.37 15.48 1.55
C GLU A 74 -4.59 14.57 1.37
N LYS A 75 -4.78 13.97 0.19
CA LYS A 75 -5.99 13.18 -0.12
C LYS A 75 -6.10 11.95 0.77
N LEU A 76 -5.00 11.23 0.98
CA LEU A 76 -4.98 10.08 1.88
C LEU A 76 -5.15 10.50 3.35
N GLY A 77 -4.63 11.66 3.74
CA GLY A 77 -4.82 12.23 5.08
C GLY A 77 -6.27 12.62 5.36
N MET A 78 -6.94 13.27 4.41
CA MET A 78 -8.36 13.59 4.49
C MET A 78 -9.20 12.31 4.62
N PHE A 79 -8.91 11.30 3.79
CA PHE A 79 -9.56 10.00 3.87
C PHE A 79 -9.29 9.28 5.21
N ALA A 80 -8.05 9.31 5.69
CA ALA A 80 -7.70 8.73 6.98
C ALA A 80 -8.45 9.41 8.12
N ALA A 81 -8.60 10.74 8.10
CA ALA A 81 -9.39 11.48 9.10
C ALA A 81 -10.89 11.16 8.99
N SER A 82 -11.40 10.88 7.79
CA SER A 82 -12.80 10.49 7.60
C SER A 82 -13.09 9.05 8.06
N GLU A 83 -12.17 8.10 7.86
CA GLU A 83 -12.44 6.66 8.11
C GLU A 83 -11.77 6.11 9.39
N LEU A 84 -10.64 6.66 9.84
CA LEU A 84 -9.87 6.16 10.99
C LEU A 84 -10.15 6.98 12.26
N LYS A 85 -11.41 6.93 12.73
CA LYS A 85 -11.90 7.76 13.85
C LYS A 85 -11.17 7.59 15.19
N ASP A 86 -10.46 6.49 15.37
CA ASP A 86 -9.62 6.22 16.54
C ASP A 86 -8.24 6.93 16.49
N ILE A 87 -7.91 7.58 15.37
CA ILE A 87 -6.67 8.35 15.21
C ILE A 87 -7.00 9.85 15.18
N PRO A 88 -6.46 10.66 16.11
CA PRO A 88 -6.64 12.11 16.09
C PRO A 88 -6.17 12.75 14.78
N GLN A 89 -6.99 13.63 14.22
CA GLN A 89 -6.73 14.27 12.93
C GLN A 89 -5.42 15.09 12.92
N ASP A 90 -5.08 15.74 14.02
CA ASP A 90 -3.82 16.48 14.17
C ASP A 90 -2.60 15.55 14.03
N LYS A 91 -2.70 14.31 14.52
CA LYS A 91 -1.64 13.30 14.38
C LYS A 91 -1.55 12.73 12.98
N ILE A 92 -2.67 12.61 12.26
CA ILE A 92 -2.68 12.18 10.85
C ILE A 92 -1.88 13.18 10.00
N ALA A 93 -2.17 14.48 10.14
CA ALA A 93 -1.47 15.55 9.42
C ALA A 93 0.04 15.57 9.70
N LYS A 94 0.44 15.24 10.93
CA LYS A 94 1.85 15.19 11.33
C LYS A 94 2.65 14.03 10.73
N VAL A 95 1.98 12.96 10.29
CA VAL A 95 2.68 11.77 9.78
C VAL A 95 2.48 11.52 8.29
N LEU A 96 1.49 12.14 7.66
CA LEU A 96 1.27 12.11 6.21
C LEU A 96 1.75 13.42 5.60
N ASN A 97 3.07 13.58 5.52
CA ASN A 97 3.73 14.70 4.84
C ASN A 97 5.14 14.27 4.39
N ASN A 98 5.76 15.07 3.53
CA ASN A 98 7.07 14.76 2.95
C ASN A 98 8.18 14.63 3.99
N GLU A 99 8.17 15.49 5.02
CA GLU A 99 9.19 15.51 6.06
C GLU A 99 9.20 14.19 6.85
N TYR A 100 8.02 13.76 7.30
CA TYR A 100 7.89 12.55 8.13
C TYR A 100 8.03 11.25 7.34
N SER A 101 7.71 11.24 6.04
CA SER A 101 7.84 10.04 5.20
C SER A 101 9.28 9.48 5.19
N GLY A 102 10.28 10.37 5.12
CA GLY A 102 11.69 9.96 5.16
C GLY A 102 12.12 9.41 6.52
N GLU A 103 11.67 10.02 7.61
CA GLU A 103 11.91 9.50 8.97
C GLU A 103 11.28 8.12 9.17
N TYR A 104 10.01 7.98 8.75
CA TYR A 104 9.28 6.73 8.83
C TYR A 104 9.98 5.62 8.05
N ALA A 105 10.40 5.88 6.80
CA ALA A 105 11.11 4.90 5.99
C ALA A 105 12.43 4.44 6.65
N ARG A 106 13.20 5.37 7.24
CA ARG A 106 14.43 5.05 8.00
C ARG A 106 14.12 4.17 9.20
N ALA A 107 13.11 4.51 9.99
CA ALA A 107 12.71 3.76 11.18
C ALA A 107 12.21 2.35 10.83
N VAL A 108 11.39 2.20 9.78
CA VAL A 108 10.96 0.88 9.29
C VAL A 108 12.15 0.05 8.78
N GLY A 109 13.08 0.68 8.05
CA GLY A 109 14.31 0.02 7.62
C GLY A 109 15.16 -0.49 8.79
N ALA A 110 15.29 0.31 9.86
CA ALA A 110 15.99 -0.10 11.07
C ALA A 110 15.28 -1.24 11.81
N ALA A 111 13.95 -1.18 11.94
CA ALA A 111 13.16 -2.28 12.52
C ALA A 111 13.36 -3.60 11.76
N LYS A 112 13.35 -3.55 10.43
CA LYS A 112 13.60 -4.74 9.60
C LYS A 112 15.01 -5.31 9.79
N LYS A 113 16.03 -4.46 9.93
CA LYS A 113 17.41 -4.91 10.23
C LYS A 113 17.51 -5.61 11.59
N ASP A 114 16.69 -5.20 12.55
CA ASP A 114 16.55 -5.86 13.86
C ASP A 114 15.67 -7.12 13.81
N GLY A 115 15.16 -7.52 12.63
CA GLY A 115 14.25 -8.66 12.47
C GLY A 115 12.83 -8.41 13.00
N LEU A 116 12.45 -7.15 13.19
CA LEU A 116 11.17 -6.75 13.77
C LEU A 116 10.16 -6.36 12.69
N ASP A 117 8.97 -6.96 12.79
CA ASP A 117 7.81 -6.57 11.98
C ASP A 117 6.97 -5.51 12.71
N ILE A 118 6.98 -4.28 12.20
CA ILE A 118 6.23 -3.14 12.76
C ILE A 118 4.70 -3.30 12.67
N ARG A 119 4.20 -4.30 11.95
CA ARG A 119 2.77 -4.66 11.92
C ARG A 119 2.36 -5.48 13.15
N ASN A 120 3.31 -6.14 13.81
CA ASN A 120 3.09 -6.82 15.08
C ASN A 120 3.12 -5.79 16.22
N THR A 121 2.06 -5.74 17.03
CA THR A 121 1.90 -4.75 18.10
C THR A 121 3.03 -4.77 19.13
N GLU A 122 3.53 -5.95 19.49
CA GLU A 122 4.61 -6.07 20.48
C GLU A 122 5.95 -5.65 19.88
N HIS A 123 6.25 -6.07 18.64
CA HIS A 123 7.43 -5.62 17.92
C HIS A 123 7.43 -4.10 17.72
N LEU A 124 6.30 -3.52 17.31
CA LEU A 124 6.11 -2.08 17.16
C LEU A 124 6.38 -1.34 18.47
N LYS A 125 5.79 -1.83 19.58
CA LYS A 125 5.98 -1.24 20.91
C LYS A 125 7.44 -1.33 21.34
N ARG A 126 8.05 -2.51 21.28
CA ARG A 126 9.45 -2.75 21.63
C ARG A 126 10.40 -1.89 20.80
N PHE A 127 10.25 -1.90 19.48
CA PHE A 127 11.08 -1.10 18.58
C PHE A 127 10.93 0.39 18.87
N SER A 128 9.70 0.90 18.95
CA SER A 128 9.47 2.33 19.18
C SER A 128 10.10 2.81 20.50
N ASN A 129 9.99 2.02 21.57
CA ASN A 129 10.55 2.37 22.87
C ASN A 129 12.09 2.36 22.87
N LYS A 130 12.72 1.52 22.04
CA LYS A 130 14.17 1.42 21.88
C LYS A 130 14.73 2.49 20.96
N TYR A 131 14.04 2.79 19.86
CA TYR A 131 14.56 3.59 18.75
C TYR A 131 14.36 5.11 18.94
N PHE A 132 13.27 5.51 19.60
CA PHE A 132 12.94 6.91 19.83
C PHE A 132 13.09 7.23 21.32
N ASP A 133 13.81 8.29 21.63
CA ASP A 133 14.08 8.69 23.03
C ASP A 133 12.88 9.37 23.67
N ASP A 134 12.12 10.16 22.90
CA ASP A 134 11.00 10.93 23.41
C ASP A 134 9.64 10.25 23.14
N TYR A 135 8.67 10.56 24.00
CA TYR A 135 7.31 10.00 23.91
C TYR A 135 6.60 10.41 22.62
N TYR A 136 6.84 11.62 22.13
CA TYR A 136 6.10 12.19 21.01
C TYR A 136 6.47 11.51 19.69
N SER A 137 7.75 11.31 19.41
CA SER A 137 8.24 10.57 18.24
C SER A 137 7.74 9.11 18.26
N ARG A 138 7.68 8.46 19.43
CA ARG A 138 7.06 7.12 19.58
C ARG A 138 5.59 7.14 19.16
N VAL A 139 4.85 8.19 19.53
CA VAL A 139 3.44 8.35 19.18
C VAL A 139 3.28 8.57 17.67
N LEU A 140 4.10 9.42 17.05
CA LEU A 140 4.05 9.64 15.61
C LEU A 140 4.36 8.35 14.84
N PHE A 141 5.40 7.61 15.23
CA PHE A 141 5.77 6.37 14.56
C PHE A 141 4.67 5.32 14.63
N LYS A 142 4.10 5.10 15.83
CA LYS A 142 2.94 4.21 16.03
C LYS A 142 1.73 4.66 15.23
N THR A 143 1.49 5.97 15.12
CA THR A 143 0.39 6.51 14.32
C THR A 143 0.58 6.19 12.84
N ARG A 144 1.78 6.44 12.29
CA ARG A 144 2.08 6.15 10.88
C ARG A 144 2.04 4.66 10.57
N ALA A 145 2.50 3.81 11.50
CA ALA A 145 2.40 2.36 11.40
C ALA A 145 0.94 1.87 11.38
N LYS A 146 0.06 2.45 12.22
CA LYS A 146 -1.38 2.16 12.15
C LYS A 146 -1.98 2.54 10.80
N ILE A 147 -1.61 3.69 10.25
CA ILE A 147 -2.05 4.11 8.91
C ILE A 147 -1.54 3.14 7.84
N GLN A 148 -0.27 2.72 7.89
CA GLN A 148 0.26 1.69 6.98
C GLN A 148 -0.54 0.40 7.07
N THR A 149 -0.76 -0.13 8.28
CA THR A 149 -1.51 -1.38 8.48
C THR A 149 -2.94 -1.27 7.98
N ARG A 150 -3.59 -0.11 8.14
CA ARG A 150 -5.01 0.05 7.80
C ARG A 150 -5.25 0.49 6.37
N LEU A 151 -4.36 1.26 5.76
CA LEU A 151 -4.54 1.88 4.44
C LEU A 151 -3.49 1.46 3.41
N GLY A 152 -2.47 0.70 3.78
CA GLY A 152 -1.45 0.19 2.85
C GLY A 152 -0.36 1.21 2.47
N ALA A 153 -0.38 2.44 3.01
CA ALA A 153 0.66 3.43 2.78
C ALA A 153 1.98 3.00 3.45
N ASN A 154 2.79 2.20 2.77
CA ASN A 154 4.01 1.60 3.31
C ASN A 154 5.18 2.60 3.41
N GLU A 155 6.37 2.10 3.70
CA GLU A 155 7.61 2.89 3.78
C GLU A 155 8.08 3.49 2.44
N TYR A 156 7.55 3.02 1.31
CA TYR A 156 7.84 3.56 -0.03
C TYR A 156 6.79 4.57 -0.50
N PHE A 157 5.75 4.82 0.31
CA PHE A 157 4.73 5.81 0.04
C PHE A 157 5.30 7.23 0.15
N THR A 158 5.43 7.88 -1.00
CA THR A 158 5.96 9.25 -1.18
C THR A 158 4.89 10.32 -1.07
N GLY A 159 3.61 9.96 -1.12
CA GLY A 159 2.49 10.89 -1.02
C GLY A 159 2.40 11.93 -2.14
N ASN A 160 3.02 11.67 -3.29
CA ASN A 160 2.89 12.50 -4.50
C ASN A 160 2.01 11.86 -5.58
N GLY A 161 1.38 10.71 -5.30
CA GLY A 161 0.56 9.96 -6.24
C GLY A 161 1.33 9.04 -7.18
N ILE A 162 2.66 8.99 -7.06
CA ILE A 162 3.55 8.17 -7.88
C ILE A 162 4.33 7.22 -6.97
N THR A 163 4.41 5.95 -7.35
CA THR A 163 5.17 4.95 -6.61
C THR A 163 6.67 5.17 -6.76
N THR A 164 7.43 4.82 -5.73
CA THR A 164 8.89 4.73 -5.85
C THR A 164 9.27 3.51 -6.69
N TYR A 165 10.09 3.69 -7.72
CA TYR A 165 10.68 2.56 -8.44
C TYR A 165 11.77 1.91 -7.58
N THR A 166 11.70 0.59 -7.40
CA THR A 166 12.64 -0.16 -6.53
C THR A 166 13.68 -0.98 -7.30
N GLY A 167 13.63 -0.98 -8.64
CA GLY A 167 14.66 -1.60 -9.45
C GLY A 167 15.94 -0.77 -9.49
N LYS A 168 17.04 -1.40 -9.92
CA LYS A 168 18.36 -0.75 -10.07
C LYS A 168 18.77 -0.56 -11.53
N GLU A 169 17.93 -1.00 -12.46
CA GLU A 169 18.24 -1.08 -13.89
C GLU A 169 18.24 0.30 -14.57
N CYS A 170 17.59 1.30 -13.97
CA CYS A 170 17.54 2.66 -14.48
C CYS A 170 17.69 3.70 -13.36
N SER A 171 18.12 4.91 -13.72
CA SER A 171 18.29 6.04 -12.81
C SER A 171 16.97 6.74 -12.44
N ASN A 172 15.83 6.24 -12.92
CA ASN A 172 14.53 6.84 -12.66
C ASN A 172 14.06 6.48 -11.25
N ALA A 173 13.72 7.50 -10.44
CA ALA A 173 13.23 7.31 -9.08
C ALA A 173 11.72 6.98 -9.02
N TYR A 174 11.01 7.16 -10.14
CA TYR A 174 9.56 7.07 -10.21
C TYR A 174 9.10 5.83 -10.98
N GLY A 175 8.17 5.07 -10.37
CA GLY A 175 7.48 3.94 -10.96
C GLY A 175 6.23 4.37 -11.70
N VAL A 176 5.06 3.93 -11.23
CA VAL A 176 3.76 4.21 -11.86
C VAL A 176 2.93 5.22 -11.05
N VAL A 177 1.87 5.76 -11.65
CA VAL A 177 0.83 6.46 -10.88
C VAL A 177 -0.01 5.40 -10.18
N GLU A 178 -0.20 5.59 -8.88
CA GLU A 178 -1.05 4.72 -8.07
C GLU A 178 -2.39 5.35 -7.79
N THR A 179 -3.40 4.50 -7.70
CA THR A 179 -4.70 4.81 -7.13
C THR A 179 -4.88 3.97 -5.86
N PHE A 180 -5.36 4.61 -4.80
CA PHE A 180 -5.87 3.93 -3.63
C PHE A 180 -7.39 3.79 -3.77
N THR A 181 -7.90 2.57 -3.65
CA THR A 181 -9.33 2.28 -3.67
C THR A 181 -9.78 1.66 -2.36
N TYR A 182 -10.90 2.16 -1.86
CA TYR A 182 -11.62 1.64 -0.71
C TYR A 182 -13.02 1.19 -1.10
N ASP A 183 -13.24 -0.12 -1.05
CA ASP A 183 -14.53 -0.74 -1.35
C ASP A 183 -15.25 -1.03 -0.04
N LYS A 184 -16.38 -0.35 0.19
CA LYS A 184 -17.20 -0.58 1.38
C LYS A 184 -18.11 -1.80 1.25
N ASN A 185 -18.44 -2.20 0.03
CA ASN A 185 -19.25 -3.37 -0.27
C ASN A 185 -18.59 -4.28 -1.33
N PRO A 186 -17.39 -4.82 -1.05
CA PRO A 186 -16.60 -5.52 -2.04
C PRO A 186 -17.33 -6.75 -2.57
N GLN A 187 -17.24 -6.96 -3.89
CA GLN A 187 -17.71 -8.19 -4.52
C GLN A 187 -16.66 -9.29 -4.39
N THR A 188 -17.08 -10.55 -4.39
CA THR A 188 -16.11 -11.66 -4.40
C THR A 188 -15.39 -11.74 -5.73
N ILE A 189 -14.13 -12.23 -5.72
CA ILE A 189 -13.35 -12.46 -6.95
C ILE A 189 -14.12 -13.36 -7.93
N GLY A 190 -14.72 -14.45 -7.44
CA GLY A 190 -15.52 -15.36 -8.27
C GLY A 190 -16.69 -14.67 -8.97
N LYS A 191 -17.40 -13.78 -8.27
CA LYS A 191 -18.49 -13.00 -8.86
C LYS A 191 -17.98 -11.99 -9.89
N MET A 192 -16.89 -11.29 -9.60
CA MET A 192 -16.30 -10.34 -10.55
C MET A 192 -15.80 -11.03 -11.82
N LEU A 193 -15.25 -12.25 -11.72
CA LEU A 193 -14.87 -13.07 -12.87
C LEU A 193 -16.08 -13.54 -13.69
N ALA A 194 -17.11 -14.07 -13.03
CA ALA A 194 -18.32 -14.56 -13.69
C ALA A 194 -19.06 -13.44 -14.45
N ASP A 195 -19.06 -12.23 -13.88
CA ASP A 195 -19.70 -11.06 -14.49
C ASP A 195 -18.80 -10.33 -15.50
N GLY A 196 -17.58 -10.82 -15.76
CA GLY A 196 -16.63 -10.22 -16.72
C GLY A 196 -15.98 -8.90 -16.28
N ARG A 197 -16.14 -8.51 -15.01
CA ARG A 197 -15.63 -7.26 -14.42
C ARG A 197 -14.18 -7.35 -13.95
N MET A 198 -13.67 -8.57 -13.83
CA MET A 198 -12.28 -8.87 -13.54
C MET A 198 -11.75 -9.90 -14.53
N LYS A 199 -10.47 -9.76 -14.89
CA LYS A 199 -9.69 -10.80 -15.57
C LYS A 199 -8.47 -11.12 -14.72
N MET A 200 -8.12 -12.40 -14.66
CA MET A 200 -6.88 -12.86 -14.03
C MET A 200 -5.92 -13.28 -15.13
N LEU A 201 -4.78 -12.59 -15.22
CA LEU A 201 -3.70 -12.91 -16.14
C LEU A 201 -2.62 -13.67 -15.38
N ASP A 202 -2.06 -14.69 -16.02
CA ASP A 202 -0.87 -15.36 -15.53
C ASP A 202 0.35 -14.44 -15.66
N THR A 203 1.31 -14.59 -14.74
CA THR A 203 2.57 -13.85 -14.77
C THR A 203 3.70 -14.82 -14.99
N HIS A 204 4.65 -14.44 -15.84
CA HIS A 204 5.79 -15.25 -16.21
C HIS A 204 7.02 -14.35 -16.35
N PRO A 205 8.21 -14.79 -15.89
CA PRO A 205 9.43 -14.05 -16.16
C PRO A 205 9.59 -13.80 -17.67
N VAL A 206 9.88 -12.57 -18.06
CA VAL A 206 10.14 -12.23 -19.45
C VAL A 206 11.64 -12.43 -19.70
N GLN A 207 11.98 -13.19 -20.74
CA GLN A 207 13.38 -13.44 -21.14
C GLN A 207 14.09 -12.16 -21.59
#